data_AF-A0A454VXH8-F1
#
_entry.id   AF-A0A454VXH8-F1
#
_cell.length_a   1.000
_cell.length_b   1.000
_cell.length_c   1.000
_cell.angle_alpha   90.00
_cell.angle_beta   90.00
_cell.angle_gamma   90.00
#
_symmetry.space_group_name_H-M   'P 1'
#
loop_
_entity.id
_entity.type
_entity.pdbx_description
1 polymer ?
#
loop_
_entity_poly.entity_id
_entity_poly.type
_entity_poly.pdbx_seq_one_letter_code
_entity_poly.pdbx_strand_id
1 'polypeptide(L)'
;MCLPYPVGRRRQETFAMLRRSRPSVAVVTRRIGGTDHGLMLEELRPALPYLREVFVLGEPPAGMRSLDAVLADPPEPLDPPVRPDPDSAARLLVSSGSEAEPKMVAYSHNALAGGRGEFVRSLVRGEEPPRIMFLVPLASSFGSTGTSVTIAVLGGTLVVLPRFDAAAAVTAIERHRPTHVMGVPTMFQEMLADPRLAPGAPDRIDTSSLTALVCGGAGVDPQTVADCVRAFGCAFVNLYG
;
A
#
# COMPACT_ATOMS: atom_id res chain seq x y z
N MET A 1 -8.39 -10.44 11.77
CA MET A 1 -7.70 -10.66 10.49
C MET A 1 -8.29 -9.77 9.40
N CYS A 2 -7.49 -9.12 8.57
CA CYS A 2 -7.95 -8.35 7.41
C CYS A 2 -7.37 -8.86 6.09
N LEU A 3 -8.07 -8.65 4.98
CA LEU A 3 -7.61 -8.94 3.62
C LEU A 3 -7.61 -7.62 2.82
N PRO A 4 -6.51 -6.85 2.86
CA PRO A 4 -6.34 -5.71 1.97
C PRO A 4 -6.25 -6.23 0.55
N TYR A 5 -6.93 -5.56 -0.36
CA TYR A 5 -6.95 -5.96 -1.75
C TYR A 5 -6.66 -4.78 -2.67
N PRO A 6 -5.69 -4.89 -3.60
CA PRO A 6 -5.42 -3.85 -4.56
C PRO A 6 -6.67 -3.57 -5.41
N VAL A 7 -6.94 -2.28 -5.51
CA VAL A 7 -8.00 -1.69 -6.29
C VAL A 7 -7.75 -1.93 -7.79
N GLY A 8 -8.82 -2.12 -8.59
CA GLY A 8 -8.73 -2.22 -10.06
C GLY A 8 -8.74 -3.64 -10.64
N ARG A 9 -9.03 -4.64 -9.82
CA ARG A 9 -9.18 -6.03 -10.26
C ARG A 9 -10.54 -6.29 -10.93
N ARG A 10 -10.57 -7.26 -11.83
CA ARG A 10 -11.81 -7.67 -12.53
C ARG A 10 -12.81 -8.29 -11.56
N ARG A 11 -14.10 -8.14 -11.85
CA ARG A 11 -15.21 -8.71 -11.05
C ARG A 11 -15.01 -10.18 -10.66
N GLN A 12 -14.56 -11.01 -11.61
CA GLN A 12 -14.33 -12.44 -11.39
C GLN A 12 -13.23 -12.71 -10.34
N GLU A 13 -12.15 -11.92 -10.37
CA GLU A 13 -11.05 -12.03 -9.41
C GLU A 13 -11.49 -11.59 -8.01
N THR A 14 -12.25 -10.49 -7.92
CA THR A 14 -12.88 -10.03 -6.69
C THR A 14 -13.80 -11.10 -6.11
N PHE A 15 -14.67 -11.70 -6.94
CA PHE A 15 -15.58 -12.75 -6.51
C PHE A 15 -14.86 -14.00 -5.99
N ALA A 16 -13.88 -14.51 -6.74
CA ALA A 16 -13.08 -15.67 -6.34
C ALA A 16 -12.42 -15.44 -4.96
N MET A 17 -11.91 -14.23 -4.74
CA MET A 17 -11.30 -13.86 -3.47
C MET A 17 -12.29 -13.80 -2.32
N LEU A 18 -13.43 -13.11 -2.49
CA LEU A 18 -14.45 -13.01 -1.44
C LEU A 18 -15.01 -14.40 -1.09
N ARG A 19 -15.23 -15.25 -2.09
CA ARG A 19 -15.67 -16.64 -1.88
C ARG A 19 -14.66 -17.45 -1.07
N ARG A 20 -13.36 -17.27 -1.35
CA ARG A 20 -12.27 -17.97 -0.66
C ARG A 20 -12.03 -17.44 0.76
N SER A 21 -12.03 -16.12 0.95
CA SER A 21 -11.73 -15.48 2.24
C SER A 21 -12.91 -15.46 3.21
N ARG A 22 -14.14 -15.67 2.70
CA ARG A 22 -15.37 -15.73 3.50
C ARG A 22 -15.51 -14.52 4.46
N PRO A 23 -15.38 -13.29 3.97
CA PRO A 23 -15.39 -12.13 4.85
C PRO A 23 -16.80 -11.92 5.42
N SER A 24 -16.88 -11.52 6.68
CA SER A 24 -18.13 -11.06 7.29
C SER A 24 -18.47 -9.62 6.94
N VAL A 25 -17.44 -8.81 6.65
CA VAL A 25 -17.54 -7.39 6.36
C VAL A 25 -16.65 -7.06 5.15
N ALA A 26 -17.15 -6.24 4.23
CA ALA A 26 -16.36 -5.64 3.17
C ALA A 26 -16.36 -4.11 3.31
N VAL A 27 -15.20 -3.49 3.08
CA VAL A 27 -15.03 -2.03 3.02
C VAL A 27 -14.52 -1.69 1.63
N VAL A 28 -15.24 -0.82 0.92
CA VAL A 28 -14.93 -0.46 -0.48
C VAL A 28 -15.00 1.04 -0.69
N THR A 29 -14.14 1.57 -1.57
CA THR A 29 -14.32 2.91 -2.12
C THR A 29 -15.49 2.91 -3.10
N ARG A 30 -16.34 3.94 -3.04
CA ARG A 30 -17.55 4.07 -3.87
C ARG A 30 -17.33 3.73 -5.34
N ARG A 31 -16.38 4.42 -5.97
CA ARG A 31 -16.03 4.25 -7.39
C ARG A 31 -14.52 4.23 -7.56
N ILE A 32 -14.05 3.26 -8.34
CA ILE A 32 -12.67 3.25 -8.84
C ILE A 32 -12.75 2.96 -10.33
N GLY A 33 -12.18 3.86 -11.13
CA GLY A 33 -12.33 3.85 -12.58
C GLY A 33 -13.81 3.94 -12.94
N GLY A 34 -14.26 3.12 -13.88
CA GLY A 34 -15.67 3.02 -14.26
C GLY A 34 -16.54 2.15 -13.34
N THR A 35 -15.95 1.48 -12.33
CA THR A 35 -16.66 0.46 -11.55
C THR A 35 -17.15 1.00 -10.21
N ASP A 36 -18.43 0.74 -9.97
CA ASP A 36 -19.11 0.94 -8.71
C ASP A 36 -18.97 -0.30 -7.82
N HIS A 37 -18.17 -0.20 -6.76
CA HIS A 37 -17.81 -1.38 -5.98
C HIS A 37 -18.87 -1.74 -4.94
N GLY A 38 -19.67 -0.77 -4.48
CA GLY A 38 -20.80 -1.03 -3.60
C GLY A 38 -21.88 -1.86 -4.32
N LEU A 39 -22.30 -1.40 -5.50
CA LEU A 39 -23.30 -2.10 -6.32
C LEU A 39 -22.79 -3.48 -6.78
N MET A 40 -21.52 -3.56 -7.21
CA MET A 40 -20.92 -4.84 -7.59
C MET A 40 -20.99 -5.87 -6.44
N LEU A 41 -20.70 -5.47 -5.20
CA LEU A 41 -20.77 -6.38 -4.06
C LEU A 41 -22.20 -6.78 -3.71
N GLU A 42 -23.16 -5.87 -3.85
CA GLU A 42 -24.57 -6.17 -3.60
C GLU A 42 -25.12 -7.19 -4.59
N GLU A 43 -24.76 -7.07 -5.88
CA GLU A 43 -25.10 -8.08 -6.89
C GLU A 43 -24.46 -9.45 -6.61
N LEU A 44 -23.25 -9.47 -6.03
CA LEU A 44 -22.55 -10.71 -5.68
C LEU A 44 -23.02 -11.31 -4.34
N ARG A 45 -23.72 -10.55 -3.51
CA ARG A 45 -24.13 -10.93 -2.15
C ARG A 45 -24.85 -12.29 -2.08
N PRO A 46 -25.78 -12.66 -3.00
CA PRO A 46 -26.44 -13.97 -2.96
C PRO A 46 -25.47 -15.16 -3.06
N ALA A 47 -24.31 -14.97 -3.69
CA ALA A 47 -23.27 -15.99 -3.85
C ALA A 47 -22.17 -15.92 -2.77
N LEU A 48 -22.29 -15.00 -1.81
CA LEU A 48 -21.33 -14.75 -0.73
C LEU A 48 -22.01 -14.87 0.64
N PRO A 49 -22.37 -16.10 1.08
CA PRO A 49 -23.21 -16.31 2.28
C PRO A 49 -22.56 -15.85 3.60
N TYR A 50 -21.25 -15.62 3.60
CA TYR A 50 -20.53 -15.11 4.77
C TYR A 50 -20.56 -13.58 4.85
N LEU A 51 -20.79 -12.87 3.74
CA LEU A 51 -20.76 -11.41 3.68
C LEU A 51 -22.04 -10.82 4.27
N ARG A 52 -21.91 -10.24 5.47
CA ARG A 52 -23.04 -9.64 6.22
C ARG A 52 -23.14 -8.16 5.95
N GLU A 53 -22.02 -7.45 5.99
CA GLU A 53 -21.98 -5.99 5.92
C GLU A 53 -21.09 -5.49 4.77
N VAL A 54 -21.54 -4.41 4.12
CA VAL A 54 -20.75 -3.68 3.12
C VAL A 54 -20.75 -2.21 3.52
N PHE A 55 -19.57 -1.68 3.81
CA PHE A 55 -19.35 -0.26 4.08
C PHE A 55 -18.70 0.40 2.86
N VAL A 56 -19.26 1.54 2.47
CA VAL A 56 -18.77 2.33 1.34
C VAL A 56 -18.09 3.58 1.87
N LEU A 57 -16.83 3.77 1.51
CA LEU A 57 -16.11 5.04 1.67
C LEU A 57 -16.52 5.99 0.54
N GLY A 58 -17.04 7.16 0.91
CA GLY A 58 -17.76 8.10 0.06
C GLY A 58 -19.29 7.95 0.14
N GLU A 59 -20.01 8.71 -0.67
CA GLU A 59 -21.49 8.70 -0.71
C GLU A 59 -22.02 7.33 -1.18
N PRO A 60 -22.70 6.55 -0.32
CA PRO A 60 -23.17 5.21 -0.65
C PRO A 60 -24.43 5.25 -1.55
N PRO A 61 -24.68 4.20 -2.35
CA PRO A 61 -26.02 3.97 -2.90
C PRO A 61 -27.10 3.91 -1.82
N ALA A 62 -28.34 4.16 -2.25
CA ALA A 62 -29.50 3.93 -1.41
C ALA A 62 -29.49 2.49 -0.86
N GLY A 63 -29.71 2.36 0.45
CA GLY A 63 -29.72 1.08 1.16
C GLY A 63 -28.36 0.54 1.59
N MET A 64 -27.25 1.23 1.28
CA MET A 64 -25.90 0.84 1.71
C MET A 64 -25.37 1.70 2.85
N ARG A 65 -24.40 1.18 3.60
CA ARG A 65 -23.83 1.86 4.76
C ARG A 65 -22.64 2.72 4.36
N SER A 66 -22.63 3.99 4.77
CA SER A 66 -21.47 4.87 4.65
C SER A 66 -20.45 4.54 5.73
N LEU A 67 -19.18 4.38 5.35
CA LEU A 67 -18.08 4.29 6.31
C LEU A 67 -17.84 5.65 6.97
N ASP A 68 -17.91 6.75 6.20
CA ASP A 68 -17.68 8.10 6.71
C ASP A 68 -18.67 8.47 7.82
N ALA A 69 -19.94 8.09 7.67
CA ALA A 69 -20.95 8.30 8.71
C ALA A 69 -20.66 7.49 9.97
N VAL A 70 -20.15 6.26 9.84
CA VAL A 70 -19.77 5.43 10.99
C VAL A 70 -18.55 5.99 11.72
N LEU A 71 -17.61 6.57 10.97
CA LEU A 71 -16.39 7.16 11.52
C LEU A 71 -16.58 8.60 12.03
N ALA A 72 -17.73 9.23 11.78
CA ALA A 72 -18.05 10.56 12.26
C ALA A 72 -18.26 10.58 13.78
N ASP A 73 -18.77 9.49 14.34
CA ASP A 73 -18.86 9.31 15.77
C ASP A 73 -17.51 8.80 16.32
N PRO A 74 -16.98 9.39 17.41
CA PRO A 74 -15.75 8.91 18.01
C PRO A 74 -15.95 7.45 18.48
N PRO A 75 -15.00 6.54 18.19
CA PRO A 75 -15.15 5.16 18.63
C PRO A 75 -15.15 5.10 20.14
N GLU A 76 -16.13 4.39 20.71
CA GLU A 76 -16.08 4.04 22.13
C GLU A 76 -14.88 3.14 22.38
N PRO A 77 -14.05 3.42 23.40
CA PRO A 77 -12.96 2.54 23.78
C PRO A 77 -13.50 1.14 24.10
N LEU A 78 -12.84 0.11 23.57
CA LEU A 78 -13.13 -1.26 23.99
C LEU A 78 -12.67 -1.41 25.45
N ASP A 79 -13.62 -1.73 26.34
CA ASP A 79 -13.36 -1.96 27.75
C ASP A 79 -13.83 -3.38 28.17
N PRO A 80 -12.92 -4.30 28.52
CA PRO A 80 -11.46 -4.12 28.54
C PRO A 80 -10.85 -4.06 27.13
N PRO A 81 -9.64 -3.49 26.98
CA PRO A 81 -8.95 -3.49 25.69
C PRO A 81 -8.75 -4.91 25.18
N VAL A 82 -9.13 -5.15 23.92
CA VAL A 82 -8.87 -6.44 23.25
C VAL A 82 -7.37 -6.55 22.97
N ARG A 83 -6.75 -7.61 23.52
CA ARG A 83 -5.35 -7.96 23.26
C ARG A 83 -5.30 -9.21 22.39
N PRO A 84 -5.16 -9.09 21.06
CA PRO A 84 -5.04 -10.26 20.20
C PRO A 84 -3.75 -11.03 20.52
N ASP A 85 -3.78 -12.34 20.36
CA ASP A 85 -2.57 -13.17 20.38
C ASP A 85 -1.63 -12.69 19.25
N PRO A 86 -0.39 -12.29 19.56
CA PRO A 86 0.54 -11.76 18.57
C PRO A 86 0.94 -12.79 17.48
N ASP A 87 0.75 -14.08 17.71
CA ASP A 87 0.97 -15.14 16.73
C ASP A 87 -0.30 -15.54 15.97
N SER A 88 -1.46 -14.98 16.32
CA SER A 88 -2.69 -15.14 15.56
C SER A 88 -2.69 -14.35 14.25
N ALA A 89 -3.47 -14.82 13.26
CA ALA A 89 -3.51 -14.24 11.93
C ALA A 89 -4.07 -12.79 11.93
N ALA A 90 -3.22 -11.84 11.59
CA ALA A 90 -3.53 -10.42 11.51
C ALA A 90 -3.95 -10.00 10.09
N ARG A 91 -3.26 -10.51 9.07
CA ARG A 91 -3.47 -10.11 7.66
C ARG A 91 -3.36 -11.28 6.70
N LEU A 92 -4.21 -11.31 5.69
CA LEU A 92 -4.08 -12.17 4.52
C LEU A 92 -3.45 -11.39 3.37
N LEU A 93 -2.40 -11.94 2.76
CA LEU A 93 -1.82 -11.43 1.52
C LEU A 93 -2.11 -12.38 0.37
N VAL A 94 -2.38 -11.80 -0.79
CA VAL A 94 -2.71 -12.55 -2.00
C VAL A 94 -1.54 -12.51 -2.96
N SER A 95 -1.06 -13.68 -3.36
CA SER A 95 -0.13 -13.81 -4.47
C SER A 95 -0.88 -14.12 -5.76
N SER A 96 -0.56 -13.41 -6.83
CA SER A 96 -1.08 -13.64 -8.19
C SER A 96 -0.42 -14.84 -8.87
N GLY A 97 -0.21 -15.95 -8.15
CA GLY A 97 0.41 -17.15 -8.73
C GLY A 97 -0.27 -17.57 -10.03
N SER A 98 0.44 -18.31 -10.89
CA SER A 98 0.00 -18.75 -12.23
C SER A 98 -1.23 -19.67 -12.25
N GLU A 99 -1.87 -19.89 -11.11
CA GLU A 99 -3.06 -20.72 -10.95
C GLU A 99 -4.34 -19.88 -11.08
N ALA A 100 -5.42 -20.51 -11.52
CA ALA A 100 -6.72 -19.86 -11.69
C ALA A 100 -7.32 -19.31 -10.39
N GLU A 101 -6.87 -19.82 -9.23
CA GLU A 101 -7.28 -19.33 -7.91
C GLU A 101 -6.10 -18.69 -7.15
N PRO A 102 -6.29 -17.47 -6.57
CA PRO A 102 -5.26 -16.81 -5.80
C PRO A 102 -4.92 -17.54 -4.49
N LYS A 103 -3.62 -17.79 -4.25
CA LYS A 103 -3.14 -18.28 -2.95
C LYS A 103 -3.20 -17.15 -1.91
N MET A 104 -3.74 -17.47 -0.73
CA MET A 104 -3.81 -16.57 0.42
C MET A 104 -2.82 -17.01 1.49
N VAL A 105 -1.93 -16.11 1.88
CA VAL A 105 -0.93 -16.34 2.93
C VAL A 105 -1.32 -15.55 4.17
N ALA A 106 -1.50 -16.25 5.29
CA ALA A 106 -1.78 -15.62 6.57
C ALA A 106 -0.48 -15.16 7.23
N TYR A 107 -0.48 -13.92 7.70
CA TYR A 107 0.60 -13.32 8.49
C TYR A 107 0.08 -12.98 9.87
N SER A 108 0.84 -13.38 10.90
CA SER A 108 0.58 -12.98 12.29
C SER A 108 0.98 -11.53 12.57
N HIS A 109 0.63 -11.01 13.75
CA HIS A 109 1.09 -9.68 14.17
C HIS A 109 2.63 -9.64 14.23
N ASN A 110 3.27 -10.64 14.84
CA ASN A 110 4.71 -10.76 14.92
C ASN A 110 5.39 -10.90 13.54
N ALA A 111 4.80 -11.67 12.63
CA ALA A 111 5.34 -11.83 11.28
C ALA A 111 5.29 -10.51 10.46
N LEU A 112 4.30 -9.65 10.71
CA LEU A 112 4.21 -8.33 10.08
C LEU A 112 5.16 -7.33 10.74
N ALA A 113 5.07 -7.14 12.06
CA ALA A 113 5.81 -6.10 12.77
C ALA A 113 7.30 -6.40 12.90
N GLY A 114 7.66 -7.63 13.24
CA GLY A 114 9.04 -8.10 13.30
C GLY A 114 9.52 -8.54 11.92
N GLY A 115 9.00 -9.65 11.39
CA GLY A 115 9.54 -10.25 10.17
C GLY A 115 9.63 -9.31 8.96
N ARG A 116 8.49 -8.80 8.49
CA ARG A 116 8.45 -7.88 7.33
C ARG A 116 8.83 -6.44 7.70
N GLY A 117 8.48 -6.00 8.91
CA GLY A 117 8.70 -4.63 9.38
C GLY A 117 10.15 -4.32 9.73
N GLU A 118 10.94 -5.31 10.16
CA GLU A 118 12.36 -5.12 10.52
C GLU A 118 13.18 -4.58 9.34
N PHE A 119 12.82 -4.97 8.11
CA PHE A 119 13.44 -4.42 6.92
C PHE A 119 13.35 -2.88 6.90
N VAL A 120 12.16 -2.32 7.14
CA VAL A 120 11.95 -0.86 7.18
C VAL A 120 12.77 -0.24 8.30
N ARG A 121 12.80 -0.87 9.47
CA ARG A 121 13.60 -0.42 10.60
C ARG A 121 15.09 -0.40 10.26
N SER A 122 15.59 -1.38 9.52
CA SER A 122 17.00 -1.46 9.11
C SER A 122 17.44 -0.39 8.11
N LEU A 123 16.48 0.22 7.39
CA LEU A 123 16.74 1.35 6.48
C LEU A 123 16.95 2.67 7.24
N VAL A 124 16.39 2.80 8.43
CA VAL A 124 16.45 4.04 9.21
C VAL A 124 17.74 4.06 10.02
N ARG A 125 18.66 4.96 9.66
CA ARG A 125 20.03 5.04 10.23
C ARG A 125 20.29 6.26 11.11
N GLY A 126 19.25 6.99 11.49
CA GLY A 126 19.35 8.22 12.29
C GLY A 126 18.28 8.31 13.38
N GLU A 127 18.36 9.37 14.18
CA GLU A 127 17.42 9.67 15.26
C GLU A 127 16.14 10.35 14.76
N GLU A 128 16.17 10.94 13.56
CA GLU A 128 15.00 11.58 12.97
C GLU A 128 13.95 10.56 12.50
N PRO A 129 12.66 10.77 12.80
CA PRO A 129 11.61 9.89 12.34
C PRO A 129 11.55 9.80 10.81
N PRO A 130 11.43 8.59 10.23
CA PRO A 130 11.50 8.41 8.78
C PRO A 130 10.25 8.97 8.11
N ARG A 131 10.43 9.53 6.91
CA ARG A 131 9.33 9.91 6.00
C ARG A 131 9.38 9.00 4.79
N ILE A 132 8.44 8.07 4.66
CA ILE A 132 8.50 7.02 3.63
C ILE A 132 7.36 7.19 2.65
N MET A 133 7.69 7.41 1.38
CA MET A 133 6.73 7.49 0.30
C MET A 133 6.53 6.13 -0.35
N PHE A 134 5.28 5.67 -0.41
CA PHE A 134 4.90 4.45 -1.13
C PHE A 134 4.31 4.79 -2.49
N LEU A 135 4.98 4.34 -3.56
CA LEU A 135 4.47 4.43 -4.93
C LEU A 135 3.52 3.27 -5.24
N VAL A 136 3.70 2.13 -4.58
CA VAL A 136 2.83 0.95 -4.72
C VAL A 136 1.62 1.02 -3.79
N PRO A 137 0.49 0.40 -4.14
CA PRO A 137 -0.64 0.27 -3.24
C PRO A 137 -0.23 -0.44 -1.95
N LEU A 138 -0.60 0.10 -0.78
CA LEU A 138 -0.33 -0.53 0.52
C LEU A 138 -0.97 -1.92 0.67
N ALA A 139 -1.98 -2.22 -0.16
CA ALA A 139 -2.63 -3.52 -0.22
C ALA A 139 -1.86 -4.58 -1.04
N SER A 140 -0.83 -4.18 -1.80
CA SER A 140 0.03 -5.14 -2.51
C SER A 140 0.93 -5.89 -1.54
N SER A 141 1.48 -7.05 -1.93
CA SER A 141 2.43 -7.81 -1.09
C SER A 141 3.65 -6.96 -0.69
N PHE A 142 4.14 -6.11 -1.59
CA PHE A 142 5.26 -5.21 -1.31
C PHE A 142 4.84 -4.03 -0.42
N GLY A 143 3.68 -3.42 -0.68
CA GLY A 143 3.13 -2.35 0.17
C GLY A 143 2.71 -2.81 1.56
N SER A 144 2.36 -4.09 1.72
CA SER A 144 1.93 -4.73 2.98
C SER A 144 3.08 -5.31 3.80
N THR A 145 4.28 -4.76 3.68
CA THR A 145 5.50 -5.18 4.42
C THR A 145 5.48 -4.88 5.93
N GLY A 146 4.30 -4.78 6.55
CA GLY A 146 4.16 -4.32 7.95
C GLY A 146 4.52 -2.85 8.14
N THR A 147 4.86 -2.16 7.05
CA THR A 147 5.51 -0.84 7.06
C THR A 147 4.68 0.24 7.74
N SER A 148 3.36 0.26 7.60
CA SER A 148 2.54 1.27 8.29
C SER A 148 2.62 1.14 9.82
N VAL A 149 2.72 -0.10 10.33
CA VAL A 149 2.90 -0.35 11.77
C VAL A 149 4.30 0.04 12.20
N THR A 150 5.33 -0.37 11.45
CA THR A 150 6.72 -0.02 11.78
C THR A 150 6.96 1.49 11.71
N ILE A 151 6.44 2.18 10.69
CA ILE A 151 6.51 3.64 10.59
C ILE A 151 5.84 4.28 11.80
N ALA A 152 4.67 3.79 12.23
CA ALA A 152 3.99 4.31 13.42
C ALA A 152 4.83 4.10 14.69
N VAL A 153 5.46 2.93 14.87
CA VAL A 153 6.37 2.64 15.99
C VAL A 153 7.60 3.55 15.98
N LEU A 154 8.12 3.89 14.80
CA LEU A 154 9.25 4.80 14.62
C LEU A 154 8.85 6.28 14.70
N GLY A 155 7.58 6.61 14.97
CA GLY A 155 7.07 7.98 14.95
C GLY A 155 7.13 8.65 13.57
N GLY A 156 7.27 7.85 12.50
CA GLY A 156 7.49 8.32 11.15
C GLY A 156 6.24 8.80 10.43
N THR A 157 6.43 9.29 9.21
CA THR A 157 5.37 9.75 8.30
C THR A 157 5.26 8.81 7.11
N LEU A 158 4.04 8.36 6.83
CA LEU A 158 3.71 7.62 5.61
C LEU A 158 3.15 8.59 4.56
N VAL A 159 3.83 8.72 3.42
CA VAL A 159 3.38 9.52 2.27
C VAL A 159 2.79 8.57 1.22
N VAL A 160 1.55 8.80 0.83
CA VAL A 160 0.86 7.99 -0.18
C VAL A 160 0.24 8.89 -1.24
N LEU A 161 0.25 8.41 -2.48
CA LEU A 161 -0.53 8.98 -3.56
C LEU A 161 -1.82 8.17 -3.74
N PRO A 162 -2.93 8.78 -4.19
CA PRO A 162 -4.16 8.04 -4.49
C PRO A 162 -3.96 6.92 -5.52
N ARG A 163 -3.08 7.18 -6.50
CA ARG A 163 -2.55 6.22 -7.47
C ARG A 163 -1.15 6.66 -7.88
N PHE A 164 -0.35 5.74 -8.38
CA PHE A 164 0.92 6.11 -8.98
C PHE A 164 0.71 6.98 -10.22
N ASP A 165 1.51 8.03 -10.29
CA ASP A 165 1.69 8.92 -11.43
C ASP A 165 3.10 9.50 -11.28
N ALA A 166 3.94 9.33 -12.31
CA ALA A 166 5.37 9.64 -12.21
C ALA A 166 5.64 11.11 -11.91
N ALA A 167 4.97 12.03 -12.63
CA ALA A 167 5.13 13.46 -12.43
C ALA A 167 4.61 13.92 -11.07
N ALA A 168 3.49 13.37 -10.60
CA ALA A 168 2.96 13.63 -9.26
C ALA A 168 3.88 13.08 -8.17
N ALA A 169 4.51 11.93 -8.37
CA ALA A 169 5.48 11.36 -7.44
C ALA A 169 6.73 12.24 -7.31
N VAL A 170 7.26 12.74 -8.44
CA VAL A 170 8.37 13.70 -8.47
C VAL A 170 8.00 14.99 -7.74
N THR A 171 6.83 15.56 -8.01
CA THR A 171 6.32 16.74 -7.27
C THR A 171 6.12 16.47 -5.77
N ALA A 172 5.67 15.25 -5.42
CA ALA A 172 5.48 14.86 -4.03
C ALA A 172 6.81 14.73 -3.27
N ILE A 173 7.91 14.38 -3.94
CA ILE A 173 9.25 14.34 -3.32
C ILE A 173 9.62 15.73 -2.83
N GLU A 174 9.54 16.75 -3.68
CA GLU A 174 9.88 18.11 -3.29
C GLU A 174 8.95 18.64 -2.18
N ARG A 175 7.64 18.42 -2.33
CA ARG A 175 6.64 18.92 -1.38
C ARG A 175 6.71 18.25 -0.01
N HIS A 176 6.84 16.93 0.00
CA HIS A 176 6.75 16.14 1.24
C HIS A 176 8.11 15.76 1.81
N ARG A 177 9.20 16.02 1.07
CA ARG A 177 10.58 15.74 1.47
C ARG A 177 10.73 14.34 2.10
N PRO A 178 10.32 13.25 1.41
CA PRO A 178 10.48 11.93 1.96
C PRO A 178 11.98 11.59 2.10
N THR A 179 12.28 10.77 3.09
CA THR A 179 13.61 10.14 3.28
C THR A 179 13.77 8.91 2.40
N HIS A 180 12.68 8.18 2.15
CA HIS A 180 12.71 6.93 1.40
C HIS A 180 11.56 6.90 0.40
N VAL A 181 11.81 6.31 -0.77
CA VAL A 181 10.78 6.06 -1.78
C VAL A 181 10.73 4.58 -2.10
N MET A 182 9.56 3.97 -1.89
CA MET A 182 9.31 2.54 -2.07
C MET A 182 8.58 2.33 -3.40
N GLY A 183 9.21 1.63 -4.34
CA GLY A 183 8.70 1.43 -5.70
C GLY A 183 9.12 0.13 -6.36
N VAL A 184 8.61 -0.10 -7.57
CA VAL A 184 9.03 -1.20 -8.45
C VAL A 184 9.88 -0.64 -9.60
N PRO A 185 10.65 -1.46 -10.34
CA PRO A 185 11.58 -0.97 -11.36
C PRO A 185 10.91 -0.04 -12.39
N THR A 186 9.74 -0.43 -12.90
CA THR A 186 9.02 0.35 -13.92
C THR A 186 8.60 1.74 -13.43
N MET A 187 8.22 1.87 -12.15
CA MET A 187 7.86 3.17 -11.58
C MET A 187 9.06 4.12 -11.52
N PHE A 188 10.24 3.60 -11.17
CA PHE A 188 11.46 4.41 -11.17
C PHE A 188 11.88 4.81 -12.59
N GLN A 189 11.74 3.91 -13.57
CA GLN A 189 11.98 4.20 -14.98
C GLN A 189 11.06 5.30 -15.50
N GLU A 190 9.76 5.24 -15.17
CA GLU A 190 8.80 6.29 -15.54
C GLU A 190 9.12 7.63 -14.87
N MET A 191 9.54 7.63 -13.59
CA MET A 191 9.95 8.85 -12.90
C MET A 191 11.22 9.45 -13.51
N LEU A 192 12.20 8.64 -13.92
CA LEU A 192 13.43 9.10 -14.57
C LEU A 192 13.18 9.86 -15.88
N ALA A 193 12.02 9.70 -16.51
CA ALA A 193 11.64 10.47 -17.69
C ALA A 193 11.23 11.92 -17.36
N ASP A 194 11.09 12.29 -16.08
CA ASP A 194 10.77 13.65 -15.68
C ASP A 194 11.99 14.57 -15.87
N PRO A 195 11.90 15.62 -16.72
CA PRO A 195 13.04 16.49 -17.02
C PRO A 195 13.57 17.23 -15.80
N ARG A 196 12.76 17.40 -14.74
CA ARG A 196 13.16 18.08 -13.50
C ARG A 196 14.13 17.27 -12.65
N LEU A 197 14.36 16.00 -12.99
CA LEU A 197 15.38 15.15 -12.37
C LEU A 197 16.73 15.21 -13.09
N ALA A 198 16.78 15.81 -14.29
CA ALA A 198 18.01 15.87 -15.07
C ALA A 198 19.06 16.77 -14.37
N PRO A 199 20.34 16.36 -14.34
CA PRO A 199 21.42 17.23 -13.88
C PRO A 199 21.45 18.54 -14.67
N GLY A 200 21.42 19.69 -13.98
CA GLY A 200 21.45 21.01 -14.61
C GLY A 200 20.10 21.52 -15.14
N ALA A 201 18.98 20.82 -14.87
CA ALA A 201 17.66 21.34 -15.19
C ALA A 201 17.42 22.70 -14.48
N PRO A 202 16.88 23.72 -15.17
CA PRO A 202 16.65 25.05 -14.59
C PRO A 202 15.62 25.02 -13.46
N ASP A 203 14.68 24.06 -13.48
CA ASP A 203 13.64 23.78 -12.51
C ASP A 203 13.87 22.44 -11.80
N ARG A 204 15.14 22.09 -11.56
CA ARG A 204 15.51 20.83 -10.90
C ARG A 204 14.82 20.72 -9.54
N ILE A 205 14.11 19.61 -9.31
CA ILE A 205 13.47 19.39 -8.01
C ILE A 205 14.50 19.12 -6.91
N ASP A 206 14.21 19.61 -5.71
CA ASP A 206 15.02 19.29 -4.54
C ASP A 206 14.77 17.85 -4.06
N THR A 207 15.82 17.03 -4.18
CA THR A 207 15.85 15.62 -3.76
C THR A 207 16.73 15.40 -2.52
N SER A 208 17.25 16.46 -1.90
CA SER A 208 18.20 16.40 -0.79
C SER A 208 17.69 15.71 0.47
N SER A 209 16.37 15.55 0.63
CA SER A 209 15.80 14.77 1.73
C SER A 209 15.98 13.26 1.57
N LEU A 210 16.20 12.77 0.35
CA LEU A 210 16.25 11.34 0.05
C LEU A 210 17.53 10.71 0.59
N THR A 211 17.36 9.63 1.35
CA THR A 211 18.43 8.75 1.80
C THR A 211 18.53 7.51 0.92
N ALA A 212 17.39 6.93 0.53
CA ALA A 212 17.37 5.79 -0.38
C ALA A 212 16.10 5.64 -1.21
N LEU A 213 16.27 5.15 -2.43
CA LEU A 213 15.24 4.52 -3.24
C LEU A 213 15.24 3.03 -2.94
N VAL A 214 14.07 2.46 -2.68
CA VAL A 214 13.92 1.06 -2.30
C VAL A 214 13.07 0.36 -3.35
N CYS A 215 13.69 -0.57 -4.05
CA CYS A 215 13.11 -1.30 -5.16
C CYS A 215 12.80 -2.74 -4.77
N GLY A 216 11.57 -3.17 -5.01
CA GLY A 216 11.13 -4.54 -4.78
C GLY A 216 10.18 -5.05 -5.85
N GLY A 217 9.76 -6.30 -5.71
CA GLY A 217 8.72 -6.92 -6.55
C GLY A 217 9.18 -7.47 -7.90
N ALA A 218 10.33 -7.03 -8.42
CA ALA A 218 10.95 -7.56 -9.63
C ALA A 218 12.45 -7.23 -9.65
N GLY A 219 13.19 -7.94 -10.49
CA GLY A 219 14.60 -7.61 -10.77
C GLY A 219 14.73 -6.25 -11.46
N VAL A 220 15.78 -5.52 -11.12
CA VAL A 220 16.15 -4.24 -11.70
C VAL A 220 17.48 -4.37 -12.44
N ASP A 221 17.58 -3.80 -13.63
CA ASP A 221 18.83 -3.82 -14.38
C ASP A 221 19.84 -2.79 -13.80
N PRO A 222 21.16 -3.04 -13.90
CA PRO A 222 22.18 -2.15 -13.35
C PRO A 222 22.15 -0.73 -13.92
N GLN A 223 21.68 -0.53 -15.16
CA GLN A 223 21.62 0.78 -15.79
C GLN A 223 20.54 1.64 -15.13
N THR A 224 19.34 1.09 -14.92
CA THR A 224 18.26 1.76 -14.16
C THR A 224 18.74 2.15 -12.76
N VAL A 225 19.50 1.28 -12.07
CA VAL A 225 20.07 1.60 -10.75
C VAL A 225 21.01 2.80 -10.83
N ALA A 226 21.95 2.79 -11.76
CA ALA A 226 22.92 3.89 -11.94
C ALA A 226 22.23 5.23 -12.29
N ASP A 227 21.20 5.17 -13.12
CA ASP A 227 20.43 6.35 -13.52
C ASP A 227 19.62 6.92 -12.37
N CYS A 228 19.00 6.06 -11.55
CA CYS A 228 18.34 6.47 -10.31
C CYS A 228 19.31 7.13 -9.32
N VAL A 229 20.47 6.53 -9.05
CA VAL A 229 21.46 7.11 -8.12
C VAL A 229 21.90 8.49 -8.62
N ARG A 230 22.14 8.64 -9.93
CA ARG A 230 22.57 9.92 -10.53
C ARG A 230 21.47 10.99 -10.48
N ALA A 231 20.23 10.63 -10.79
CA ALA A 231 19.10 11.56 -10.86
C ALA A 231 18.66 12.04 -9.47
N PHE A 232 18.48 11.10 -8.52
CA PHE A 232 17.95 11.37 -7.19
C PHE A 232 19.03 11.66 -6.14
N GLY A 233 20.31 11.40 -6.43
CA GLY A 233 21.42 11.74 -5.55
C GLY A 233 21.46 10.96 -4.23
N CYS A 234 20.87 9.77 -4.18
CA CYS A 234 20.78 8.94 -2.97
C CYS A 234 21.05 7.46 -3.27
N ALA A 235 21.10 6.63 -2.22
CA ALA A 235 21.35 5.20 -2.36
C ALA A 235 20.20 4.48 -3.07
N PHE A 236 20.49 3.34 -3.69
CA PHE A 236 19.49 2.46 -4.27
C PHE A 236 19.56 1.09 -3.60
N VAL A 237 18.47 0.66 -2.98
CA VAL A 237 18.35 -0.60 -2.25
C VAL A 237 17.47 -1.55 -3.06
N ASN A 238 18.03 -2.67 -3.51
CA ASN A 238 17.28 -3.72 -4.17
C ASN A 238 16.89 -4.82 -3.16
N LEU A 239 15.60 -5.16 -3.12
CA LEU A 239 15.04 -6.22 -2.27
C LEU A 239 14.73 -7.51 -3.02
N TYR A 240 14.97 -7.52 -4.33
CA TYR A 240 14.75 -8.68 -5.18
C TYR A 240 16.09 -9.37 -5.45
N GLY A 241 16.25 -10.56 -4.88
CA GLY A 241 17.46 -11.40 -4.98
C GLY A 241 17.23 -12.76 -4.36
#